data_AF-A0A7W7QRX7-F1
#
_entry.id   AF-A0A7W7QRX7-F1
#
_cell.length_a   1.000
_cell.length_b   1.000
_cell.length_c   1.000
_cell.angle_alpha   90.00
_cell.angle_beta   90.00
_cell.angle_gamma   90.00
#
_symmetry.space_group_name_H-M   'P 1'
#
loop_
_entity.id
_entity.type
_entity.pdbx_description
1 polymer ?
#
loop_
_entity_poly.entity_id
_entity_poly.type
_entity_poly.pdbx_seq_one_letter_code
_entity_poly.pdbx_strand_id
1 'polypeptide(L)'
;MSQNIHVTSACIANVQRNLTERVIPEFQQLKTKVDSTDVDFPGFGVLGLPFGSVYNARQEDIKKMVEDAIGALDAWIAALETIKQNWKNAEKANEVTYS
;
A
#
# COMPACT_ATOMS: atom_id res chain seq x y z
N MET A 1 -21.17 -24.43 4.55
CA MET A 1 -22.03 -23.27 4.28
C MET A 1 -21.17 -22.20 3.63
N SER A 2 -21.42 -21.87 2.37
CA SER A 2 -20.73 -20.78 1.68
C SER A 2 -21.37 -19.46 2.13
N GLN A 3 -20.66 -18.64 2.90
CA GLN A 3 -21.11 -17.28 3.16
C GLN A 3 -20.95 -16.49 1.87
N ASN A 4 -22.06 -16.17 1.21
CA ASN A 4 -22.04 -15.19 0.13
C ASN A 4 -21.68 -13.83 0.74
N ILE A 5 -20.42 -13.43 0.59
CA ILE A 5 -19.96 -12.09 0.96
C ILE A 5 -20.49 -11.16 -0.12
N HIS A 6 -21.55 -10.42 0.18
CA HIS A 6 -22.03 -9.36 -0.71
C HIS A 6 -21.03 -8.20 -0.66
N VAL A 7 -20.30 -8.01 -1.75
CA VAL A 7 -19.43 -6.83 -1.92
C VAL A 7 -20.33 -5.64 -2.26
N THR A 8 -20.49 -4.73 -1.31
CA THR A 8 -21.24 -3.48 -1.48
C THR A 8 -20.31 -2.31 -1.77
N SER A 9 -20.86 -1.19 -2.26
CA SER A 9 -20.10 0.05 -2.43
C SER A 9 -19.48 0.54 -1.10
N ALA A 10 -20.17 0.31 0.02
CA ALA A 10 -19.68 0.60 1.37
C ALA A 10 -18.51 -0.31 1.79
N CYS A 11 -18.57 -1.61 1.45
CA CYS A 11 -17.47 -2.55 1.71
C CYS A 11 -16.21 -2.12 0.95
N ILE A 12 -16.35 -1.79 -0.35
CA ILE A 12 -15.24 -1.32 -1.17
C ILE A 12 -14.65 -0.01 -0.62
N ALA A 13 -15.49 0.93 -0.20
CA ALA A 13 -15.03 2.18 0.41
C ALA A 13 -14.20 1.93 1.69
N ASN A 14 -14.60 0.96 2.52
CA ASN A 14 -13.85 0.62 3.73
C ASN A 14 -12.49 -0.04 3.39
N VAL A 15 -12.44 -0.88 2.35
CA VAL A 15 -11.17 -1.44 1.86
C VAL A 15 -10.26 -0.33 1.37
N GLN A 16 -10.75 0.56 0.49
CA GLN A 16 -9.97 1.71 0.00
C GLN A 16 -9.42 2.54 1.17
N ARG A 17 -10.27 2.84 2.17
CA ARG A 17 -9.86 3.58 3.37
C ARG A 17 -8.76 2.87 4.14
N ASN A 18 -8.87 1.56 4.39
CA ASN A 18 -7.80 0.83 5.08
C ASN A 18 -6.48 0.85 4.31
N LEU A 19 -6.54 0.75 2.97
CA LEU A 19 -5.34 0.85 2.14
C LEU A 19 -4.69 2.23 2.26
N THR A 20 -5.48 3.31 2.17
CA THR A 20 -4.98 4.70 2.24
C THR A 20 -4.53 5.11 3.64
N GLU A 21 -5.28 4.76 4.69
CA GLU A 21 -5.05 5.27 6.05
C GLU A 21 -4.11 4.41 6.89
N ARG A 22 -3.91 3.13 6.51
CA ARG A 22 -3.08 2.21 7.30
C ARG A 22 -1.95 1.61 6.49
N VAL A 23 -2.27 0.94 5.39
CA VAL A 23 -1.28 0.13 4.66
C VAL A 23 -0.22 1.01 3.99
N ILE A 24 -0.63 2.01 3.19
CA ILE A 24 0.31 2.93 2.55
C ILE A 24 1.19 3.66 3.58
N PRO A 25 0.63 4.24 4.68
CA PRO A 25 1.43 4.83 5.74
C PRO A 25 2.42 3.87 6.41
N GLU A 26 2.06 2.60 6.63
CA GLU A 26 2.99 1.60 7.16
C GLU A 26 4.17 1.34 6.21
N PHE A 27 3.93 1.28 4.90
CA PHE A 27 5.00 1.22 3.90
C PHE A 27 5.88 2.47 3.89
N GLN A 28 5.29 3.66 4.01
CA GLN A 28 6.05 4.91 4.13
C GLN A 28 6.92 4.95 5.40
N GLN A 29 6.41 4.44 6.52
CA GLN A 29 7.18 4.29 7.74
C GLN A 29 8.32 3.27 7.57
N LEU A 30 8.10 2.18 6.85
CA LEU A 30 9.15 1.22 6.54
C LEU A 30 10.29 1.88 5.75
N LYS A 31 9.96 2.68 4.72
CA LYS A 31 10.96 3.46 3.97
C LYS A 31 11.75 4.38 4.90
N THR A 32 11.06 5.12 5.77
CA THR A 32 11.71 6.02 6.75
C THR A 32 12.63 5.26 7.71
N LYS A 33 12.23 4.05 8.15
CA LYS A 33 13.08 3.20 8.99
C LYS A 33 14.33 2.73 8.25
N VAL A 34 14.22 2.37 6.97
CA VAL A 34 15.36 1.98 6.14
C VAL A 34 16.30 3.16 5.91
N ASP A 35 15.78 4.38 5.74
CA ASP A 35 16.60 5.60 5.69
C ASP A 35 17.33 5.85 7.02
N SER A 36 16.68 5.56 8.14
CA SER A 36 17.29 5.75 9.48
C SER A 36 18.38 4.74 9.84
N THR A 37 18.55 3.68 9.06
CA THR A 37 19.60 2.68 9.27
C THR A 37 20.87 2.98 8.47
N ASP A 38 20.96 4.13 7.80
CA ASP A 38 22.18 4.54 7.09
C ASP A 38 23.40 4.48 8.02
N VAL A 39 24.46 3.84 7.53
CA VAL A 39 25.70 3.63 8.28
C VAL A 39 26.76 4.59 7.76
N ASP A 40 27.02 5.67 8.49
CA ASP A 40 28.06 6.65 8.17
C ASP A 40 29.48 6.13 8.45
N PHE A 41 30.48 6.69 7.75
CA PHE A 41 31.90 6.36 7.93
C PHE A 41 32.37 6.63 9.38
N PRO A 42 33.13 5.71 10.03
CA PRO A 42 33.83 4.55 9.46
C PRO A 42 32.98 3.27 9.38
N GLY A 43 31.69 3.33 9.71
CA GLY A 43 30.70 2.28 9.52
C GLY A 43 31.17 0.86 9.88
N PHE A 44 31.62 0.14 8.86
CA PHE A 44 32.04 -1.26 8.91
C PHE A 44 33.57 -1.48 9.05
N GLY A 45 34.36 -0.44 9.36
CA GLY A 45 35.82 -0.54 9.55
C GLY A 45 36.61 -0.77 8.24
N VAL A 46 37.80 -1.41 8.31
CA VAL A 46 38.71 -1.65 7.15
C VAL A 46 38.10 -2.60 6.10
N LEU A 47 37.19 -3.49 6.49
CA LEU A 47 36.38 -4.29 5.57
C LEU A 47 35.20 -3.48 4.97
N GLY A 48 35.08 -2.20 5.35
CA GLY A 48 33.82 -1.48 5.27
C GLY A 48 33.43 -0.90 3.93
N LEU A 49 34.34 -0.87 2.95
CA LEU A 49 33.98 -0.47 1.57
C LEU A 49 33.10 -1.52 0.88
N PRO A 50 33.49 -2.81 0.78
CA PRO A 50 32.62 -3.82 0.17
C PRO A 50 31.35 -4.06 0.99
N PHE A 51 31.41 -4.07 2.32
CA PHE A 51 30.21 -4.21 3.16
C PHE A 51 29.27 -3.00 3.06
N GLY A 52 29.80 -1.79 3.07
CA GLY A 52 29.01 -0.56 2.88
C GLY A 52 28.35 -0.51 1.51
N SER A 53 29.06 -0.91 0.44
CA SER A 53 28.47 -0.97 -0.90
C SER A 53 27.32 -1.96 -1.00
N VAL A 54 27.47 -3.17 -0.44
CA VAL A 54 26.39 -4.18 -0.42
C VAL A 54 25.24 -3.71 0.45
N TYR A 55 25.53 -3.10 1.60
CA TYR A 55 24.52 -2.58 2.51
C TYR A 55 23.66 -1.49 1.85
N ASN A 56 24.30 -0.49 1.23
CA ASN A 56 23.61 0.58 0.53
C ASN A 56 22.76 0.04 -0.64
N ALA A 57 23.29 -0.91 -1.41
CA ALA A 57 22.55 -1.56 -2.49
C ALA A 57 21.29 -2.28 -1.95
N ARG A 58 21.38 -2.93 -0.79
CA ARG A 58 20.20 -3.56 -0.15
C ARG A 58 19.20 -2.54 0.38
N GLN A 59 19.65 -1.42 0.91
CA GLN A 59 18.75 -0.34 1.30
C GLN A 59 18.01 0.23 0.09
N GLU A 60 18.70 0.47 -1.02
CA GLU A 60 18.10 0.91 -2.28
C GLU A 60 17.09 -0.11 -2.83
N ASP A 61 17.43 -1.40 -2.83
CA ASP A 61 16.51 -2.49 -3.23
C ASP A 61 15.21 -2.44 -2.42
N ILE A 62 15.31 -2.27 -1.10
CA ILE A 62 14.14 -2.21 -0.21
C ILE A 62 13.33 -0.94 -0.46
N LYS A 63 13.99 0.22 -0.61
CA LYS A 63 13.30 1.49 -0.91
C LYS A 63 12.49 1.38 -2.21
N LYS A 64 13.11 0.80 -3.25
CA LYS A 64 12.44 0.57 -4.54
C LYS A 64 11.27 -0.40 -4.42
N MET A 65 11.45 -1.51 -3.71
CA MET A 65 10.37 -2.48 -3.48
C MET A 65 9.16 -1.84 -2.76
N VAL A 66 9.43 -0.96 -1.79
CA VAL A 66 8.39 -0.22 -1.07
C VAL A 66 7.66 0.77 -1.98
N GLU A 67 8.40 1.49 -2.85
CA GLU A 67 7.81 2.40 -3.83
C GLU A 67 6.92 1.66 -4.83
N ASP A 68 7.39 0.54 -5.37
CA ASP A 68 6.62 -0.31 -6.28
C ASP A 68 5.35 -0.85 -5.60
N ALA A 69 5.44 -1.23 -4.32
CA ALA A 69 4.29 -1.69 -3.54
C ALA A 69 3.26 -0.57 -3.33
N ILE A 70 3.69 0.64 -2.96
CA ILE A 70 2.80 1.79 -2.83
C ILE A 70 2.12 2.11 -4.17
N GLY A 71 2.88 2.12 -5.27
CA GLY A 71 2.31 2.36 -6.60
C GLY A 71 1.26 1.32 -7.02
N ALA A 72 1.48 0.04 -6.69
CA ALA A 72 0.49 -1.00 -6.92
C ALA A 72 -0.79 -0.80 -6.08
N LEU A 73 -0.64 -0.39 -4.82
CA LEU A 73 -1.76 -0.09 -3.92
C LEU A 73 -2.58 1.11 -4.42
N ASP A 74 -1.93 2.17 -4.90
CA ASP A 74 -2.61 3.33 -5.49
C ASP A 74 -3.41 2.94 -6.75
N ALA A 75 -2.83 2.10 -7.62
CA ALA A 75 -3.53 1.58 -8.79
C ALA A 75 -4.76 0.74 -8.39
N TRP A 76 -4.65 -0.07 -7.35
CA TRP A 76 -5.79 -0.83 -6.81
C TRP A 76 -6.86 0.09 -6.23
N ILE A 77 -6.49 1.13 -5.49
CA ILE A 77 -7.45 2.11 -4.95
C ILE A 77 -8.24 2.78 -6.09
N ALA A 78 -7.57 3.15 -7.18
CA ALA A 78 -8.22 3.74 -8.35
C ALA A 78 -9.18 2.77 -9.07
N ALA A 79 -8.77 1.51 -9.22
CA ALA A 79 -9.63 0.47 -9.78
C ALA A 79 -10.87 0.23 -8.88
N LEU A 80 -10.66 0.14 -7.56
CA LEU A 80 -11.72 0.00 -6.58
C LEU A 80 -12.68 1.19 -6.59
N GLU A 81 -12.21 2.41 -6.89
CA GLU A 81 -13.09 3.58 -7.02
C GLU A 81 -14.09 3.39 -8.16
N THR A 82 -13.60 2.92 -9.31
CA THR A 82 -14.44 2.65 -10.48
C THR A 82 -15.48 1.57 -10.17
N ILE A 83 -15.05 0.48 -9.54
CA ILE A 83 -15.92 -0.63 -9.15
C ILE A 83 -16.97 -0.16 -8.12
N LYS A 84 -16.57 0.67 -7.15
CA LYS A 84 -17.46 1.25 -6.15
C LYS A 84 -18.56 2.09 -6.78
N GLN A 85 -18.24 2.95 -7.75
CA GLN A 85 -19.24 3.79 -8.42
C GLN A 85 -20.24 2.94 -9.21
N ASN A 86 -19.77 1.90 -9.89
CA ASN A 86 -20.64 0.96 -10.59
C ASN A 86 -21.61 0.25 -9.62
N TRP A 87 -21.10 -0.23 -8.48
CA TRP A 87 -21.94 -0.84 -7.45
C TRP A 87 -22.93 0.15 -6.84
N LYS A 88 -22.50 1.37 -6.54
CA LYS A 88 -23.37 2.41 -6.00
C LYS A 88 -24.53 2.74 -6.95
N ASN A 89 -24.26 2.78 -8.25
CA ASN A 89 -25.30 3.00 -9.27
C ASN A 89 -26.27 1.82 -9.34
N ALA A 90 -25.77 0.58 -9.26
CA ALA A 90 -26.61 -0.62 -9.23
C ALA A 90 -27.46 -0.71 -7.94
N GLU A 91 -26.88 -0.37 -6.79
CA GLU A 91 -27.58 -0.30 -5.50
C GLU A 91 -28.73 0.71 -5.56
N LYS A 92 -28.49 1.92 -6.08
CA LYS A 92 -29.53 2.95 -6.26
C LYS A 92 -30.62 2.53 -7.25
N ALA A 93 -30.27 1.86 -8.33
CA ALA A 93 -31.25 1.42 -9.33
C ALA A 93 -32.21 0.34 -8.79
N ASN A 94 -31.78 -0.39 -7.75
CA ASN A 94 -32.57 -1.42 -7.07
C ASN A 94 -33.22 -0.93 -5.76
N GLU A 95 -33.08 0.35 -5.42
CA GLU A 95 -33.65 0.93 -4.20
C GLU A 95 -35.13 1.28 -4.47
N VAL A 96 -36.06 0.45 -3.99
CA VAL A 96 -37.50 0.71 -4.09
C VAL A 96 -37.88 1.74 -3.02
N THR A 97 -38.10 2.98 -3.44
CA THR A 97 -38.68 4.02 -2.58
C THR A 97 -40.20 3.82 -2.49
N TYR A 98 -40.71 3.48 -1.31
CA TYR A 98 -42.13 3.62 -1.01
C TYR A 98 -42.40 5.10 -0.67
N SER A 99 -43.07 5.80 -1.58
CA SER A 99 -43.65 7.13 -1.35
C SER A 99 -45.08 7.03 -0.85
#